data_AF-A0A954SQK0-F1
#
_entry.id   AF-A0A954SQK0-F1
#
_cell.length_a   1.000
_cell.length_b   1.000
_cell.length_c   1.000
_cell.angle_alpha   90.00
_cell.angle_beta   90.00
_cell.angle_gamma   90.00
#
_symmetry.space_group_name_H-M   'P 1'
#
loop_
_entity.id
_entity.type
_entity.pdbx_description
1 polymer ?
#
loop_
_entity_poly.entity_id
_entity_poly.type
_entity_poly.pdbx_seq_one_letter_code
_entity_poly.pdbx_strand_id
1 'polypeptide(L)' 'RFWPADKYQPGQSQPSYDKQFVRDWLETSGWDKSSPPPPLPDDVIEKTRAKYIEAYETLTGNSFDWK' A
#
# COMPACT_ATOMS: atom_id res chain seq x y z
N ARG A 1 8.60 0.06 5.02
CA ARG A 1 7.84 -1.19 5.11
C ARG A 1 7.35 -1.32 6.53
N PHE A 2 6.06 -1.08 6.73
CA PHE A 2 5.37 -1.35 7.99
C PHE A 2 4.76 -2.76 7.90
N TRP A 3 4.95 -3.59 8.92
CA TRP A 3 4.42 -4.94 8.98
C TRP A 3 3.44 -5.07 10.15
N PRO A 4 2.26 -5.69 9.95
CA PRO A 4 1.40 -6.08 11.05
C PRO A 4 2.13 -7.11 11.91
N ALA A 5 2.30 -6.82 13.21
CA ALA A 5 2.96 -7.75 14.13
C ALA A 5 2.18 -9.07 14.27
N ASP A 6 0.85 -9.01 14.15
CA ASP A 6 -0.08 -10.15 14.19
C ASP A 6 0.00 -11.06 12.95
N LYS A 7 0.56 -10.56 11.83
CA LYS A 7 0.70 -11.30 10.57
C LYS A 7 2.15 -11.55 10.17
N TYR A 8 3.09 -11.22 11.05
CA TYR A 8 4.51 -11.42 10.77
C TYR A 8 4.88 -12.91 10.81
N GLN A 9 5.43 -13.43 9.71
CA GLN A 9 5.95 -14.80 9.64
C GLN A 9 7.33 -14.86 8.97
N PRO A 10 8.39 -15.27 9.67
CA PRO A 10 9.72 -15.42 9.07
C PRO A 10 9.69 -16.34 7.84
N GLY A 11 10.36 -15.95 6.76
CA GLY A 11 10.48 -16.76 5.53
C GLY A 11 9.36 -16.57 4.50
N GLN A 12 8.40 -15.68 4.74
CA GLN A 12 7.33 -15.33 3.79
C GLN A 12 7.36 -13.86 3.37
N SER A 13 6.67 -13.53 2.28
CA SER A 13 6.41 -12.13 1.93
C SER A 13 5.41 -11.52 2.92
N GLN A 14 5.83 -10.47 3.61
CA GLN A 14 5.00 -9.81 4.62
C GLN A 14 4.00 -8.86 3.96
N PRO A 15 2.72 -8.84 4.39
CA PRO A 15 1.78 -7.83 3.93
C PRO A 15 2.32 -6.44 4.31
N SER A 16 2.75 -5.66 3.32
CA SER A 16 3.25 -4.31 3.55
C SER A 16 2.07 -3.36 3.64
N TYR A 17 2.00 -2.58 4.72
CA TYR A 17 0.97 -1.54 4.92
C TYR A 17 1.14 -0.31 4.02
N ASP A 18 2.11 -0.30 3.13
CA ASP A 18 2.41 0.87 2.30
C ASP A 18 2.21 0.60 0.81
N LYS A 19 3.25 0.79 0.00
CA LYS A 19 3.15 0.99 -1.44
C LYS A 19 3.05 -0.32 -2.23
N GLN A 20 2.56 -1.40 -1.63
CA GLN A 20 2.55 -2.70 -2.27
C GLN A 20 1.57 -2.72 -3.45
N PHE A 21 0.36 -2.17 -3.30
CA PHE A 21 -0.63 -2.07 -4.39
C PHE A 21 -0.11 -1.28 -5.59
N VAL A 22 0.56 -0.15 -5.35
CA VAL A 22 1.18 0.67 -6.41
C VAL A 22 2.29 -0.10 -7.11
N ARG A 23 3.13 -0.81 -6.35
CA ARG A 23 4.22 -1.62 -6.92
C ARG A 23 3.69 -2.77 -7.76
N ASP A 24 2.75 -3.53 -7.22
CA ASP A 24 2.14 -4.67 -7.91
C ASP A 24 1.46 -4.20 -9.20
N TRP A 25 0.74 -3.07 -9.15
CA TRP A 25 0.13 -2.50 -10.34
C TRP A 25 1.18 -2.08 -11.38
N LEU A 26 2.21 -1.32 -10.98
CA LEU A 26 3.27 -0.87 -11.88
C LEU A 26 4.06 -2.04 -12.50
N GLU A 27 4.18 -3.17 -11.80
CA GLU A 27 4.78 -4.39 -12.35
C GLU A 27 3.91 -5.04 -13.43
N THR A 28 2.58 -4.96 -13.28
CA THR A 28 1.62 -5.49 -14.27
C THR A 28 1.27 -4.51 -15.39
N SER A 29 1.55 -3.22 -15.23
CA SER A 29 1.18 -2.17 -16.20
C SER A 29 2.06 -2.14 -17.46
N GLY A 30 3.09 -3.00 -17.53
CA GLY A 30 4.07 -3.00 -18.62
C GLY A 30 5.05 -1.83 -18.59
N TRP A 31 5.15 -1.13 -17.45
CA TRP A 31 6.05 0.01 -17.30
C TRP A 31 7.52 -0.45 -17.23
N ASP A 32 8.38 0.20 -18.02
CA ASP A 32 9.81 -0.11 -18.16
C ASP A 32 10.67 0.30 -16.96
N LYS A 33 10.06 0.95 -15.94
CA LYS A 33 10.72 1.50 -14.75
C LYS A 33 11.77 2.59 -15.04
N SER A 34 11.83 3.10 -16.28
CA SER A 34 12.79 4.11 -16.73
C SER A 34 12.11 5.36 -17.30
N SER A 35 10.96 5.20 -17.93
CA SER A 35 10.11 6.28 -18.42
C SER A 35 9.25 6.85 -17.27
N PRO A 36 8.60 8.01 -17.43
CA PRO A 36 7.59 8.44 -16.47
C PRO A 36 6.50 7.35 -16.30
N PRO A 37 6.10 7.02 -15.06
CA PRO A 37 5.12 5.98 -14.82
C PRO A 37 3.75 6.37 -15.37
N PRO A 38 2.96 5.39 -15.84
CA PRO A 38 1.58 5.65 -16.23
C PRO A 38 0.73 6.09 -15.03
N PRO A 39 -0.38 6.83 -15.28
CA PRO A 39 -1.29 7.23 -14.22
C PRO A 39 -1.88 5.99 -13.52
N LEU A 40 -1.95 6.04 -12.19
CA LEU A 40 -2.54 4.97 -11.39
C LEU A 40 -4.06 4.96 -11.58
N PRO A 41 -4.69 3.78 -11.73
CA PRO A 41 -6.13 3.67 -11.74
C PRO A 41 -6.70 3.91 -10.34
N ASP A 42 -7.94 4.40 -10.30
CA ASP A 42 -8.62 4.82 -9.08
C ASP A 42 -8.68 3.69 -8.03
N ASP A 43 -8.83 2.43 -8.45
CA ASP A 43 -8.90 1.30 -7.52
C ASP A 43 -7.58 1.09 -6.76
N VAL A 44 -6.43 1.31 -7.41
CA VAL A 44 -5.10 1.21 -6.80
C VAL A 44 -4.90 2.38 -5.84
N ILE A 45 -5.36 3.57 -6.21
CA ILE A 45 -5.32 4.77 -5.35
C ILE A 45 -6.14 4.53 -4.09
N GLU A 46 -7.40 4.08 -4.22
CA GLU A 46 -8.30 3.83 -3.10
C GLU A 46 -7.80 2.71 -2.18
N LYS A 47 -7.31 1.59 -2.73
CA LYS A 47 -6.71 0.51 -1.92
C LYS A 47 -5.47 0.99 -1.14
N THR A 48 -4.62 1.78 -1.80
CA THR A 48 -3.43 2.35 -1.16
C THR A 48 -3.82 3.31 -0.04
N ARG A 49 -4.80 4.18 -0.30
CA ARG A 49 -5.34 5.13 0.69
C ARG A 49 -5.91 4.40 1.90
N ALA A 50 -6.78 3.41 1.69
CA ALA A 50 -7.40 2.63 2.76
C ALA A 50 -6.36 1.97 3.67
N LYS A 51 -5.26 1.46 3.11
CA LYS A 51 -4.19 0.83 3.89
C LYS A 51 -3.38 1.81 4.73
N TYR A 52 -3.15 3.01 4.22
CA TYR A 52 -2.54 4.08 5.01
C TYR A 52 -3.46 4.56 6.14
N ILE A 53 -4.76 4.64 5.89
CA ILE A 53 -5.76 4.96 6.92
C ILE A 53 -5.73 3.89 8.01
N GLU A 54 -5.87 2.61 7.65
CA GLU A 54 -5.81 1.48 8.59
C GLU A 54 -4.52 1.51 9.43
N ALA A 55 -3.37 1.76 8.80
CA ALA A 55 -2.11 1.87 9.51
C ALA A 55 -2.08 3.06 10.48
N TYR A 56 -2.57 4.24 10.07
CA TYR A 56 -2.67 5.42 10.93
C TYR A 56 -3.57 5.16 12.14
N GLU A 57 -4.78 4.64 11.91
CA GLU A 57 -5.77 4.40 12.97
C GLU A 57 -5.26 3.32 13.93
N THR A 58 -4.64 2.26 13.43
CA THR A 58 -4.04 1.21 14.25
C THR A 58 -2.89 1.73 15.12
N LEU A 59 -2.02 2.57 14.55
CA LEU A 59 -0.84 3.08 15.26
C LEU A 59 -1.17 4.18 16.26
N THR A 60 -2.16 5.03 15.94
CA THR A 60 -2.48 6.22 16.74
C THR A 60 -3.68 6.03 17.64
N GLY A 61 -4.55 5.06 17.36
CA GLY A 61 -5.84 4.88 18.04
C GLY A 61 -6.87 5.97 17.71
N ASN A 62 -6.57 6.89 16.78
CA ASN A 62 -7.45 7.97 16.37
C ASN A 62 -8.09 7.65 15.02
N SER A 63 -9.35 8.07 14.82
CA SER A 63 -10.01 8.03 13.51
C SER A 63 -9.30 8.95 12.53
N PHE A 64 -9.07 8.49 11.30
CA PHE A 64 -8.59 9.35 10.23
C PHE A 64 -9.74 10.11 9.59
N ASP A 65 -10.11 11.23 10.21
CA ASP A 65 -11.18 12.08 9.69
C ASP A 65 -10.66 12.97 8.55
N TRP A 66 -10.76 12.45 7.32
CA TRP A 66 -10.49 13.22 6.10
C TRP A 66 -11.80 13.70 5.47
N LYS A 67 -11.84 14.99 5.14
CA LYS A 67 -13.02 15.71 4.63
C LYS A 67 -13.28 15.48 3.14
#